data_AF-A0A3D4UWL3-F1
#
_entry.id   AF-A0A3D4UWL3-F1
#
_cell.length_a   1.000
_cell.length_b   1.000
_cell.length_c   1.000
_cell.angle_alpha   90.00
_cell.angle_beta   90.00
_cell.angle_gamma   90.00
#
_symmetry.space_group_name_H-M   'P 1'
#
loop_
_entity.id
_entity.type
_entity.pdbx_description
1 polymer ?
#
loop_
_entity_poly.entity_id
_entity_poly.type
_entity_poly.pdbx_seq_one_letter_code
_entity_poly.pdbx_strand_id
1 'polypeptide(L)'
;NKGIDRLRSKVYKEQKKQSTSLDDEAVFHPLYSNENNPLEDTILSDRAERLKNALLQISEKQREVIQISYFDGLSQTEISDEYDIPLGTVKTRMRDGMIKLREILSGDAQ
;
A
#
# COMPACT_ATOMS: atom_id res chain seq x y z
N ASN A 1 -0.75 -29.42 2.54
CA ASN A 1 -1.10 -28.46 3.61
C ASN A 1 -1.06 -26.97 3.17
N LYS A 2 -1.68 -26.59 2.03
CA LYS A 2 -1.91 -25.17 1.62
C LYS A 2 -3.40 -24.74 1.70
N GLY A 3 -4.30 -25.66 2.04
CA GLY A 3 -5.75 -25.40 2.07
C GLY A 3 -6.26 -24.69 3.32
N ILE A 4 -5.54 -24.78 4.44
CA ILE A 4 -6.01 -24.26 5.74
C ILE A 4 -5.87 -22.73 5.83
N ASP A 5 -4.92 -22.12 5.12
CA ASP A 5 -4.65 -20.68 5.23
C ASP A 5 -5.71 -19.80 4.54
N ARG A 6 -6.31 -20.30 3.46
CA ARG A 6 -7.41 -19.59 2.76
C ARG A 6 -8.73 -19.60 3.52
N LEU A 7 -8.93 -20.54 4.45
CA LEU A 7 -10.18 -20.65 5.20
C LEU A 7 -10.28 -19.60 6.32
N ARG A 8 -9.15 -19.16 6.88
CA ARG A 8 -9.15 -18.12 7.92
C ARG A 8 -9.54 -16.76 7.35
N SER A 9 -9.04 -16.36 6.18
CA SER A 9 -9.32 -15.03 5.63
C SER A 9 -10.78 -14.82 5.17
N LYS A 10 -11.49 -15.89 4.77
CA LYS A 10 -12.94 -15.81 4.43
C LYS A 10 -13.84 -15.76 5.66
N VAL A 11 -13.56 -16.57 6.69
CA VAL A 11 -14.37 -16.62 7.92
C VAL A 11 -14.29 -15.31 8.70
N TYR A 12 -13.13 -14.63 8.72
CA TYR A 12 -13.00 -13.29 9.31
C TYR A 12 -13.79 -12.19 8.55
N LYS A 13 -14.02 -12.37 7.24
CA LYS A 13 -14.72 -11.39 6.40
C LYS A 13 -16.25 -11.54 6.45
N GLU A 14 -16.75 -12.75 6.68
CA GLU A 14 -18.20 -13.00 6.81
C GLU A 14 -18.72 -12.75 8.23
N GLN A 15 -17.95 -13.03 9.28
CA GLN A 15 -18.38 -12.78 10.66
C GLN A 15 -18.51 -11.29 11.01
N LYS A 16 -17.73 -10.41 10.39
CA LYS A 16 -17.86 -8.94 10.59
C LYS A 16 -19.11 -8.34 9.92
N LYS A 17 -19.84 -9.12 9.11
CA LYS A 17 -21.01 -8.65 8.35
C LYS A 17 -22.34 -9.01 9.01
N GLN A 18 -22.36 -9.76 10.11
CA GLN A 18 -23.61 -10.36 10.62
C GLN A 18 -23.86 -10.27 12.13
N SER A 19 -23.13 -9.44 12.88
CA SER A 19 -23.46 -9.18 14.28
C SER A 19 -23.23 -7.71 14.64
N THR A 20 -24.23 -6.88 14.35
CA THR A 20 -24.78 -5.89 15.30
C THR A 20 -26.20 -5.61 14.84
N SER A 21 -27.13 -6.35 15.40
CA SER A 21 -28.56 -6.03 15.40
C SER A 21 -28.79 -4.80 16.28
N LEU A 22 -29.45 -3.81 15.67
CA LEU A 22 -30.53 -2.95 16.18
C LEU A 22 -30.42 -2.54 17.66
N ASP A 23 -30.10 -1.26 17.88
CA ASP A 23 -30.77 -0.34 18.82
C ASP A 23 -29.85 0.88 19.03
N ASP A 24 -29.83 1.80 18.08
CA ASP A 24 -29.51 3.22 18.33
C ASP A 24 -29.76 4.02 17.05
N GLU A 25 -30.91 4.68 17.00
CA GLU A 25 -31.20 5.80 16.11
C GLU A 25 -30.27 6.99 16.43
N ALA A 26 -29.00 6.86 16.07
CA ALA A 26 -28.09 7.98 15.93
C ALA A 26 -27.84 8.18 14.44
N VAL A 27 -28.80 8.87 13.81
CA VAL A 27 -28.64 9.75 12.66
C VAL A 27 -27.36 9.48 11.85
N PHE A 28 -27.50 8.68 10.79
CA PHE A 28 -26.55 8.69 9.69
C PHE A 28 -26.62 10.07 9.03
N HIS A 29 -25.98 11.05 9.66
CA HIS A 29 -25.70 12.32 9.03
C HIS A 29 -24.65 12.00 7.97
N PRO A 30 -24.94 12.20 6.67
CA PRO A 30 -23.91 12.12 5.67
C PRO A 30 -23.00 13.33 5.88
N LEU A 31 -21.98 13.20 6.74
CA LEU A 31 -20.90 14.18 6.90
C LEU A 31 -19.90 14.12 5.73
N TYR A 32 -20.27 13.48 4.63
CA TYR A 32 -19.64 13.73 3.34
C TYR A 32 -20.28 14.98 2.73
N SER A 33 -20.06 16.12 3.38
CA SER A 33 -19.93 17.36 2.63
C SER A 33 -18.65 17.21 1.82
N ASN A 34 -18.78 16.71 0.59
CA ASN A 34 -17.75 16.83 -0.43
C ASN A 34 -17.64 18.33 -0.80
N GLU A 35 -17.06 19.11 0.10
CA GLU A 35 -16.62 20.45 -0.19
C GLU A 35 -15.13 20.35 -0.47
N ASN A 36 -14.78 20.49 -1.76
CA ASN A 36 -13.40 20.56 -2.22
C ASN A 36 -12.63 21.55 -1.34
N ASN A 37 -11.82 21.03 -0.42
CA ASN A 37 -10.99 21.84 0.46
C ASN A 37 -9.69 22.10 -0.33
N PRO A 38 -9.49 23.29 -0.91
CA PRO A 38 -8.35 23.54 -1.79
C PRO A 38 -7.01 23.37 -1.06
N LEU A 39 -7.01 23.56 0.26
CA LEU A 39 -5.83 23.32 1.09
C LEU A 39 -5.50 21.83 1.19
N GLU A 40 -6.52 20.99 1.33
CA GLU A 40 -6.34 19.54 1.40
C GLU A 40 -5.87 18.97 0.06
N ASP A 41 -6.47 19.44 -1.04
CA ASP A 41 -6.02 19.09 -2.40
C ASP A 41 -4.56 19.50 -2.65
N THR A 42 -4.18 20.70 -2.20
CA THR A 42 -2.79 21.19 -2.31
C THR A 42 -1.82 20.32 -1.50
N ILE A 43 -2.17 19.96 -0.26
CA ILE A 43 -1.33 19.10 0.58
C ILE A 43 -1.17 17.71 -0.06
N LEU A 44 -2.22 17.17 -0.66
CA LEU A 44 -2.18 15.89 -1.36
C LEU A 44 -1.31 15.97 -2.62
N SER A 45 -1.42 17.02 -3.42
CA SER A 45 -0.57 17.21 -4.60
C SER A 45 0.91 17.34 -4.23
N ASP A 46 1.22 18.10 -3.19
CA ASP A 46 2.60 18.28 -2.73
C ASP A 46 3.21 16.97 -2.24
N ARG A 47 2.45 16.16 -1.49
CA ARG A 47 2.88 14.83 -1.05
C ARG A 47 3.11 13.89 -2.23
N ALA A 48 2.21 13.90 -3.21
CA ALA A 48 2.32 13.09 -4.41
C ALA A 48 3.57 13.47 -5.22
N GLU A 49 3.85 14.77 -5.37
CA GLU A 49 5.04 15.26 -6.05
C GLU A 49 6.32 14.86 -5.33
N ARG A 50 6.38 15.02 -4.00
CA ARG A 50 7.52 14.56 -3.19
C ARG A 50 7.77 13.06 -3.34
N LEU A 51 6.71 12.24 -3.31
CA LEU A 51 6.82 10.80 -3.50
C LEU A 51 7.32 10.45 -4.91
N LYS A 52 6.79 11.12 -5.95
CA LYS A 52 7.22 10.94 -7.33
C LYS A 52 8.70 11.26 -7.50
N ASN A 53 9.16 12.36 -6.92
CA ASN A 53 10.57 12.76 -6.94
C ASN A 53 11.46 11.77 -6.17
N ALA A 54 11.00 11.23 -5.05
CA ALA A 54 11.73 10.20 -4.31
C ALA A 54 11.86 8.89 -5.11
N LEU A 55 10.78 8.46 -5.78
CA LEU A 55 10.79 7.27 -6.65
C LEU A 55 11.73 7.42 -7.85
N LEU A 56 12.03 8.65 -8.30
CA LEU A 56 13.00 8.91 -9.35
C LEU A 56 14.46 8.78 -8.89
N GLN A 57 14.73 8.85 -7.58
CA GLN A 57 16.08 8.82 -7.01
C GLN A 57 16.54 7.41 -6.59
N ILE A 58 15.62 6.46 -6.50
CA ILE A 58 15.96 5.04 -6.33
C ILE A 58 16.25 4.38 -7.68
N SER A 59 16.96 3.26 -7.68
CA SER A 59 17.25 2.57 -8.94
C SER A 59 15.97 2.05 -9.59
N GLU A 60 15.96 1.99 -10.93
CA GLU A 60 14.82 1.49 -11.71
C GLU A 60 14.38 0.09 -11.25
N LYS A 61 15.34 -0.81 -11.03
CA LYS A 61 15.10 -2.18 -10.53
C LYS A 61 14.45 -2.23 -9.13
N GLN A 62 14.75 -1.27 -8.26
CA GLN A 62 14.14 -1.17 -6.93
C GLN A 62 12.72 -0.62 -7.04
N ARG A 63 12.54 0.43 -7.85
CA ARG A 63 11.23 1.04 -8.11
C ARG A 63 10.27 0.04 -8.73
N GLU A 64 10.72 -0.74 -9.71
CA GLU A 64 9.92 -1.76 -10.40
C GLU A 64 9.29 -2.74 -9.41
N VAL A 65 10.09 -3.39 -8.55
CA VAL A 65 9.55 -4.37 -7.59
C VAL A 65 8.63 -3.74 -6.54
N ILE A 66 8.86 -2.47 -6.18
CA ILE A 66 7.99 -1.72 -5.27
C ILE A 66 6.65 -1.41 -5.95
N GLN A 67 6.68 -0.99 -7.22
CA GLN A 67 5.49 -0.68 -8.00
C GLN A 67 4.63 -1.92 -8.21
N ILE A 68 5.23 -3.05 -8.62
CA ILE A 68 4.51 -4.31 -8.79
C ILE A 68 3.85 -4.73 -7.46
N SER A 69 4.61 -4.72 -6.36
CA SER A 69 4.09 -5.07 -5.04
C SER A 69 2.91 -4.18 -4.62
N TYR A 70 2.99 -2.87 -4.88
CA TYR A 70 1.98 -1.89 -4.45
C TYR A 70 0.75 -1.84 -5.36
N PHE A 71 0.94 -1.80 -6.68
CA PHE A 71 -0.14 -1.63 -7.65
C PHE A 71 -0.76 -2.96 -8.07
N ASP A 72 0.04 -4.01 -8.23
CA ASP A 72 -0.45 -5.34 -8.63
C ASP A 72 -0.79 -6.19 -7.40
N GLY A 73 -0.39 -5.76 -6.19
CA GLY A 73 -0.71 -6.44 -4.94
C GLY A 73 0.00 -7.79 -4.76
N LEU A 74 1.03 -8.04 -5.56
CA LEU A 74 1.75 -9.31 -5.55
C LEU A 74 2.70 -9.41 -4.36
N SER A 75 2.74 -10.60 -3.75
CA SER A 75 3.76 -10.92 -2.75
C SER A 75 5.14 -11.06 -3.38
N GLN A 76 6.20 -10.96 -2.57
CA GLN A 76 7.59 -11.12 -3.06
C GLN A 76 7.83 -12.47 -3.76
N THR A 77 7.13 -13.53 -3.35
CA THR A 77 7.21 -14.85 -3.97
C THR A 77 6.46 -14.87 -5.30
N GLU A 78 5.27 -14.27 -5.38
CA GLU A 78 4.53 -14.14 -6.64
C GLU A 78 5.31 -13.30 -7.65
N ILE A 79 5.93 -12.18 -7.24
CA ILE A 79 6.82 -11.37 -8.10
C ILE A 79 8.00 -12.22 -8.62
N SER A 80 8.57 -13.04 -7.75
CA SER A 80 9.68 -13.93 -8.12
C SER A 80 9.27 -14.92 -9.20
N ASP A 81 8.09 -15.52 -9.05
CA ASP A 81 7.56 -16.56 -9.94
C ASP A 81 7.04 -15.96 -11.27
N GLU A 82 6.36 -14.81 -11.25
CA GLU A 82 5.77 -14.20 -12.47
C GLU A 82 6.78 -13.46 -13.35
N TYR A 83 7.80 -12.85 -12.74
CA TYR A 83 8.77 -12.02 -13.46
C TYR A 83 10.13 -12.70 -13.64
N ASP A 84 10.26 -13.97 -13.25
CA ASP A 84 11.50 -14.76 -13.31
C ASP A 84 12.71 -14.07 -12.65
N ILE A 85 12.44 -13.38 -11.54
CA ILE A 85 13.47 -12.71 -10.73
C ILE A 85 13.74 -13.60 -9.51
N PRO A 86 15.00 -13.94 -9.17
CA PRO A 86 15.27 -14.74 -7.97
C PRO A 86 14.70 -14.08 -6.71
N LEU A 87 14.04 -14.86 -5.84
CA LEU A 87 13.40 -14.36 -4.63
C LEU A 87 14.34 -13.53 -3.73
N GLY A 88 15.61 -13.94 -3.63
CA GLY A 88 16.64 -13.17 -2.91
C GLY A 88 16.88 -11.79 -3.52
N THR A 89 16.85 -11.68 -4.84
CA THR A 89 16.97 -10.43 -5.57
C THR A 89 15.75 -9.54 -5.39
N VAL A 90 14.53 -10.11 -5.44
CA VAL A 90 13.28 -9.37 -5.14
C VAL A 90 13.34 -8.77 -3.74
N LYS A 91 13.69 -9.59 -2.73
CA LYS A 91 13.84 -9.18 -1.33
C LYS A 91 14.84 -8.04 -1.16
N THR A 92 16.04 -8.20 -1.72
CA THR A 92 17.10 -7.19 -1.60
C THR A 92 16.71 -5.89 -2.28
N ARG A 93 16.18 -5.94 -3.51
CA ARG A 93 15.70 -4.75 -4.23
C ARG A 93 14.59 -4.03 -3.45
N MET A 94 13.62 -4.76 -2.90
CA MET A 94 12.53 -4.15 -2.15
C MET A 94 13.04 -3.54 -0.83
N ARG A 95 13.92 -4.24 -0.09
CA ARG A 95 14.53 -3.72 1.12
C ARG A 95 15.32 -2.43 0.85
N ASP A 96 16.24 -2.46 -0.11
CA ASP A 96 17.10 -1.32 -0.43
C ASP A 96 16.29 -0.13 -0.96
N GLY A 97 15.30 -0.38 -1.82
CA GLY A 97 14.40 0.66 -2.30
C GLY A 97 13.61 1.31 -1.18
N MET A 98 13.04 0.53 -0.26
CA MET A 98 12.26 1.07 0.87
C MET A 98 13.10 1.84 1.88
N ILE A 99 14.34 1.40 2.14
CA ILE A 99 15.29 2.15 2.99
C ILE A 99 15.62 3.48 2.35
N LYS A 100 15.99 3.48 1.06
CA LYS A 100 16.35 4.72 0.36
C LYS A 100 15.18 5.69 0.23
N LEU A 101 13.97 5.18 -0.03
CA LEU A 101 12.76 6.02 -0.01
C LEU A 101 12.52 6.65 1.36
N ARG A 102 12.74 5.91 2.45
CA ARG A 102 12.63 6.45 3.81
C ARG A 102 13.63 7.58 4.02
N GLU A 103 14.90 7.37 3.69
CA GLU A 103 15.95 8.38 3.82
C GLU A 103 15.60 9.69 3.08
N ILE A 104 15.15 9.56 1.82
CA ILE A 104 14.75 10.72 1.00
C ILE A 104 13.53 11.44 1.59
N LEU A 105 12.52 10.70 2.04
CA LEU A 105 11.25 11.28 2.49
C LEU A 105 11.31 11.83 3.92
N SER A 106 12.15 11.27 4.79
CA SER A 106 12.44 11.80 6.13
C SER A 106 13.28 13.07 6.11
N GLY A 107 13.94 13.37 4.98
CA GLY A 107 14.90 14.47 4.88
C GLY A 107 16.30 14.13 5.41
N ASP A 108 16.57 12.84 5.65
CA ASP A 108 17.89 12.34 6.07
C ASP A 108 18.88 12.21 4.90
N ALA A 109 18.39 12.35 3.67
CA ALA A 109 19.21 12.45 2.46
C ALA A 109 19.77 13.89 2.35
N GLN A 110 20.88 14.16 3.04
CA GLN A 110 21.75 15.32 2.82
C GLN A 110 23.14 14.88 2.37
#